data_AF-A0A534APH5-F1
#
_entry.id   AF-A0A534APH5-F1
#
_cell.length_a   1.000
_cell.length_b   1.000
_cell.length_c   1.000
_cell.angle_alpha   90.00
_cell.angle_beta   90.00
_cell.angle_gamma   90.00
#
_symmetry.space_group_name_H-M   'P 1'
#
loop_
_entity.id
_entity.type
_entity.pdbx_description
1 polymer ?
#
loop_
_entity_poly.entity_id
_entity_poly.type
_entity_poly.pdbx_seq_one_letter_code
_entity_poly.pdbx_strand_id
1 'polypeptide(L)'
;MSTAPGAPGLPPTWCSSAKEMVGCSLGSSRLWFTIGGGIVNEVYYPRVDLPQIRDLGFIVGDGSGFWVEVKRLWQHELELAAPGAPGVRIVHHHPRFDLTLRVTPCEHRDVLLIEVGLGGDSALRPHALLAPHLGGTGANNRAAVVRHRGRKLLWAEQGPYALALAAVDPRRRDAWGRASAGFVGESDGWQDFHRNGALTWEYEGAGPGNVALLGELPRQAVLALGFGSSPEAAATLALTALSEPFETSWERQRKSWTLWHTSCTPEASLTAGLPEACATQVSISTMVLRTHQDKTFPGAMVASLSVPWGNTREERPGYHLVWPRDLVESAGA
;
A
#
# COMPACT_ATOMS: atom_id res chain seq x y z
N MET A 1 9.70 18.75 19.87
CA MET A 1 8.82 18.12 18.89
C MET A 1 7.38 18.42 19.23
N SER A 2 6.56 18.80 18.25
CA SER A 2 5.12 19.01 18.47
C SER A 2 4.41 17.66 18.51
N THR A 3 3.70 17.39 19.61
CA THR A 3 2.94 16.14 19.79
C THR A 3 1.47 16.39 19.47
N ALA A 4 0.85 15.50 18.71
CA ALA A 4 -0.56 15.61 18.36
C ALA A 4 -1.49 15.35 19.58
N PRO A 5 -2.62 16.08 19.73
CA PRO A 5 -3.64 15.78 20.73
C PRO A 5 -4.53 14.60 20.31
N GLY A 6 -5.31 14.04 21.24
CA GLY A 6 -6.32 13.01 20.90
C GLY A 6 -5.92 11.56 21.17
N ALA A 7 -4.90 11.32 21.99
CA ALA A 7 -4.52 9.98 22.40
C ALA A 7 -5.68 9.22 23.08
N PRO A 8 -5.81 7.89 22.86
CA PRO A 8 -4.99 7.03 22.00
C PRO A 8 -5.51 6.96 20.54
N GLY A 9 -6.43 7.82 20.13
CA GLY A 9 -7.20 7.69 18.89
C GLY A 9 -8.42 6.79 19.04
N LEU A 10 -9.24 6.71 18.00
CA LEU A 10 -10.40 5.82 17.94
C LEU A 10 -9.97 4.34 17.92
N PRO A 11 -10.86 3.41 18.34
CA PRO A 11 -10.64 1.99 18.15
C PRO A 11 -10.33 1.65 16.67
N PRO A 12 -9.25 0.91 16.38
CA PRO A 12 -8.86 0.56 15.03
C PRO A 12 -9.83 -0.44 14.37
N THR A 13 -9.82 -0.46 13.04
CA THR A 13 -10.55 -1.40 12.18
C THR A 13 -9.67 -1.76 10.99
N TRP A 14 -9.89 -2.90 10.35
CA TRP A 14 -9.24 -3.24 9.08
C TRP A 14 -9.99 -2.64 7.88
N CYS A 15 -9.49 -2.87 6.66
CA CYS A 15 -10.24 -2.52 5.46
C CYS A 15 -11.36 -3.51 5.17
N SER A 16 -12.22 -3.18 4.19
CA SER A 16 -13.16 -4.16 3.63
C SER A 16 -12.39 -5.38 3.11
N SER A 17 -12.96 -6.57 3.27
CA SER A 17 -12.39 -7.81 2.70
C SER A 17 -12.59 -7.92 1.18
N ALA A 18 -13.41 -7.07 0.58
CA ALA A 18 -13.59 -7.01 -0.87
C ALA A 18 -12.33 -6.41 -1.52
N LYS A 19 -11.33 -7.27 -1.75
CA LYS A 19 -10.10 -6.90 -2.44
C LYS A 19 -10.33 -6.97 -3.94
N GLU A 20 -9.84 -5.96 -4.65
CA GLU A 20 -9.83 -5.90 -6.11
C GLU A 20 -8.60 -6.61 -6.66
N MET A 21 -7.54 -6.70 -5.86
CA MET A 21 -6.29 -7.33 -6.22
C MET A 21 -5.48 -7.70 -4.98
N VAL A 22 -4.69 -8.77 -5.13
CA VAL A 22 -3.54 -9.09 -4.27
C VAL A 22 -2.29 -9.14 -5.13
N GLY A 23 -1.12 -8.93 -4.53
CA GLY A 23 0.12 -9.01 -5.28
C GLY A 23 1.37 -9.17 -4.42
N CYS A 24 2.40 -9.73 -5.03
CA CYS A 24 3.77 -9.76 -4.49
C CYS A 24 4.77 -9.81 -5.64
N SER A 25 6.07 -9.61 -5.36
CA SER A 25 7.12 -9.92 -6.34
C SER A 25 7.47 -11.41 -6.31
N LEU A 26 8.05 -11.94 -7.38
CA LEU A 26 8.56 -13.33 -7.41
C LEU A 26 9.96 -13.49 -6.82
N GLY A 27 10.62 -12.37 -6.46
CA GLY A 27 11.95 -12.36 -5.86
C GLY A 27 11.95 -12.51 -4.34
N SER A 28 13.06 -12.08 -3.74
CA SER A 28 13.36 -12.24 -2.31
C SER A 28 12.65 -11.23 -1.38
N SER A 29 11.96 -10.22 -1.92
CA SER A 29 11.15 -9.30 -1.11
C SER A 29 10.04 -10.06 -0.36
N ARG A 30 9.99 -9.91 0.96
CA ARG A 30 9.02 -10.55 1.88
C ARG A 30 7.81 -9.66 2.10
N LEU A 31 7.28 -9.13 1.01
CA LEU A 31 6.17 -8.20 0.99
C LEU A 31 5.04 -8.71 0.09
N TRP A 32 3.82 -8.57 0.60
CA TRP A 32 2.57 -8.75 -0.14
C TRP A 32 1.72 -7.51 0.04
N PHE A 33 0.96 -7.12 -0.98
CA PHE A 33 0.08 -5.96 -0.92
C PHE A 33 -1.30 -6.32 -1.44
N THR A 34 -2.29 -5.53 -1.02
CA THR A 34 -3.68 -5.66 -1.44
C THR A 34 -4.21 -4.32 -1.90
N ILE A 35 -5.13 -4.34 -2.87
CA ILE A 35 -5.85 -3.15 -3.35
C ILE A 35 -7.34 -3.34 -3.06
N GLY A 36 -7.97 -2.29 -2.56
CA GLY A 36 -9.42 -2.24 -2.38
C GLY A 36 -9.92 -0.80 -2.30
N GLY A 37 -11.01 -0.49 -3.00
CA GLY A 37 -11.51 0.87 -3.12
C GLY A 37 -10.54 1.78 -3.88
N GLY A 38 -9.77 1.22 -4.82
CA GLY A 38 -8.81 1.96 -5.64
C GLY A 38 -7.57 2.47 -4.90
N ILE A 39 -7.30 1.98 -3.69
CA ILE A 39 -6.11 2.36 -2.91
C ILE A 39 -5.42 1.13 -2.33
N VAL A 40 -4.18 1.29 -1.87
CA VAL A 40 -3.46 0.24 -1.13
C VAL A 40 -4.18 0.03 0.20
N ASN A 41 -4.56 -1.21 0.50
CA ASN A 41 -5.10 -1.60 1.82
C ASN A 41 -3.96 -2.24 2.64
N GLU A 42 -4.17 -3.46 3.15
CA GLU A 42 -3.17 -4.14 3.95
C GLU A 42 -1.94 -4.51 3.10
N VAL A 43 -0.77 -4.25 3.68
CA VAL A 43 0.54 -4.70 3.20
C VAL A 43 1.11 -5.62 4.28
N TYR A 44 1.53 -6.82 3.89
CA TYR A 44 2.00 -7.87 4.78
C TYR A 44 3.52 -7.95 4.75
N TYR A 45 4.15 -8.07 5.92
CA TYR A 45 5.59 -8.16 6.09
C TYR A 45 5.95 -8.62 7.52
N PRO A 46 7.05 -9.36 7.75
CA PRO A 46 7.85 -10.11 6.77
C PRO A 46 7.22 -11.47 6.43
N ARG A 47 5.99 -11.71 6.92
CA ARG A 47 5.25 -12.95 6.72
C ARG A 47 3.89 -12.62 6.13
N VAL A 48 3.37 -13.55 5.34
CA VAL A 48 2.09 -13.43 4.65
C VAL A 48 0.90 -13.35 5.61
N ASP A 49 1.08 -13.77 6.87
CA ASP A 49 0.06 -13.76 7.93
C ASP A 49 0.04 -12.47 8.76
N LEU A 50 0.92 -11.51 8.47
CA LEU A 50 1.16 -10.35 9.32
C LEU A 50 0.99 -9.02 8.58
N PRO A 51 -0.22 -8.44 8.59
CA PRO A 51 -0.45 -7.11 8.02
C PRO A 51 0.23 -6.03 8.86
N GLN A 52 0.77 -5.01 8.20
CA GLN A 52 1.59 -3.94 8.81
C GLN A 52 1.01 -2.55 8.62
N ILE A 53 0.06 -2.40 7.70
CA ILE A 53 -0.72 -1.17 7.50
C ILE A 53 -2.19 -1.57 7.30
N ARG A 54 -3.10 -0.64 7.57
CA ARG A 54 -4.51 -0.77 7.21
C ARG A 54 -4.75 -0.30 5.79
N ASP A 55 -4.34 0.93 5.50
CA ASP A 55 -4.44 1.54 4.18
C ASP A 55 -3.37 2.62 3.95
N LEU A 56 -3.03 2.79 2.68
CA LEU A 56 -2.35 3.97 2.15
C LEU A 56 -3.22 4.52 1.02
N GLY A 57 -3.94 5.60 1.33
CA GLY A 57 -4.85 6.30 0.44
C GLY A 57 -4.40 7.71 0.10
N PHE A 58 -5.23 8.44 -0.63
CA PHE A 58 -4.94 9.79 -1.07
C PHE A 58 -6.10 10.77 -0.84
N ILE A 59 -5.75 12.00 -0.50
CA ILE A 59 -6.64 13.16 -0.51
C ILE A 59 -6.15 14.13 -1.59
N VAL A 60 -7.04 14.62 -2.44
CA VAL A 60 -6.74 15.67 -3.42
C VAL A 60 -7.43 16.96 -2.96
N GLY A 61 -6.69 18.03 -2.73
CA GLY A 61 -7.24 19.31 -2.30
C GLY A 61 -6.53 20.51 -2.90
N ASP A 62 -7.19 21.68 -2.91
CA ASP A 62 -6.61 22.93 -3.43
C ASP A 62 -5.99 23.83 -2.34
N GLY A 63 -6.09 23.43 -1.07
CA GLY A 63 -5.60 24.22 0.06
C GLY A 63 -6.47 25.45 0.35
N SER A 64 -7.63 25.58 -0.29
CA SER A 64 -8.56 26.70 -0.16
C SER A 64 -9.99 26.27 0.17
N GLY A 65 -10.15 25.08 0.75
CA GLY A 65 -11.43 24.57 1.26
C GLY A 65 -11.98 23.38 0.49
N PHE A 66 -11.61 23.18 -0.77
CA PHE A 66 -12.02 21.99 -1.50
C PHE A 66 -11.02 20.85 -1.30
N TRP A 67 -11.57 19.67 -1.01
CA TRP A 67 -10.82 18.42 -0.94
C TRP A 67 -11.70 17.21 -1.21
N VAL A 68 -11.08 16.12 -1.64
CA VAL A 68 -11.70 14.83 -1.91
C VAL A 68 -10.80 13.71 -1.41
N GLU A 69 -11.32 12.86 -0.53
CA GLU A 69 -10.69 11.57 -0.21
C GLU A 69 -11.04 10.56 -1.32
N VAL A 70 -10.06 10.13 -2.11
CA VAL A 70 -10.34 9.40 -3.36
C VAL A 70 -11.00 8.05 -3.13
N LYS A 71 -10.69 7.37 -2.01
CA LYS A 71 -11.31 6.08 -1.67
C LYS A 71 -12.84 6.17 -1.45
N ARG A 72 -13.37 7.37 -1.19
CA ARG A 72 -14.81 7.60 -1.01
C ARG A 72 -15.54 7.92 -2.30
N LEU A 73 -14.82 8.14 -3.42
CA LEU A 73 -15.44 8.36 -4.72
C LEU A 73 -16.06 7.07 -5.28
N TRP A 74 -15.43 5.91 -5.01
CA TRP A 74 -15.82 4.61 -5.60
C TRP A 74 -15.93 4.66 -7.14
N GLN A 75 -15.13 5.52 -7.76
CA GLN A 75 -15.07 5.73 -9.20
C GLN A 75 -13.61 5.65 -9.64
N HIS A 76 -13.19 4.46 -10.00
CA HIS A 76 -11.85 4.23 -10.49
C HIS A 76 -11.80 3.07 -11.49
N GLU A 77 -10.80 3.14 -12.36
CA GLU A 77 -10.42 2.06 -13.26
C GLU A 77 -9.17 1.37 -12.72
N LEU A 78 -9.09 0.05 -12.87
CA LEU A 78 -7.96 -0.76 -12.46
C LEU A 78 -7.46 -1.61 -13.62
N GLU A 79 -6.16 -1.54 -13.90
CA GLU A 79 -5.49 -2.30 -14.95
C GLU A 79 -4.19 -2.92 -14.42
N LEU A 80 -4.00 -4.22 -14.64
CA LEU A 80 -2.76 -4.91 -14.28
C LEU A 80 -1.65 -4.62 -15.29
N ALA A 81 -0.39 -4.73 -14.86
CA ALA A 81 0.79 -4.54 -15.70
C ALA A 81 0.84 -5.54 -16.88
N ALA A 82 0.28 -6.73 -16.68
CA ALA A 82 -0.09 -7.72 -17.68
C ALA A 82 -1.09 -8.70 -17.04
N PRO A 83 -1.83 -9.52 -17.81
CA PRO A 83 -2.62 -10.62 -17.25
C PRO A 83 -1.79 -11.49 -16.29
N GLY A 84 -2.22 -11.63 -15.04
CA GLY A 84 -1.49 -12.40 -14.03
C GLY A 84 -0.15 -11.78 -13.55
N ALA A 85 0.18 -10.54 -13.93
CA ALA A 85 1.38 -9.86 -13.43
C ALA A 85 0.99 -8.74 -12.45
N PRO A 86 1.19 -8.92 -11.13
CA PRO A 86 0.68 -8.01 -10.11
C PRO A 86 1.53 -6.74 -9.93
N GLY A 87 1.58 -5.91 -10.97
CA GLY A 87 1.71 -4.46 -10.87
C GLY A 87 0.39 -3.85 -11.33
N VAL A 88 -0.01 -2.68 -10.82
CA VAL A 88 -1.35 -2.16 -11.09
C VAL A 88 -1.35 -0.66 -11.33
N ARG A 89 -2.13 -0.24 -12.33
CA ARG A 89 -2.47 1.15 -12.62
C ARG A 89 -3.91 1.38 -12.19
N ILE A 90 -4.12 2.39 -11.37
CA ILE A 90 -5.43 2.80 -10.85
C ILE A 90 -5.65 4.26 -11.25
N VAL A 91 -6.80 4.59 -11.83
CA VAL A 91 -7.15 5.97 -12.16
C VAL A 91 -8.46 6.33 -11.46
N HIS A 92 -8.40 7.33 -10.59
CA HIS A 92 -9.59 7.93 -9.98
C HIS A 92 -10.03 9.13 -10.80
N HIS A 93 -11.31 9.15 -11.18
CA HIS A 93 -11.89 10.23 -11.99
C HIS A 93 -12.71 11.18 -11.13
N HIS A 94 -12.53 12.48 -11.35
CA HIS A 94 -13.32 13.54 -10.74
C HIS A 94 -13.45 14.70 -11.73
N PRO A 95 -14.55 15.49 -11.74
CA PRO A 95 -14.72 16.62 -12.67
C PRO A 95 -13.58 17.65 -12.68
N ARG A 96 -12.79 17.73 -11.61
CA ARG A 96 -11.62 18.64 -11.50
C ARG A 96 -10.26 17.97 -11.74
N PHE A 97 -10.17 16.64 -11.68
CA PHE A 97 -8.88 15.94 -11.74
C PHE A 97 -9.01 14.47 -12.13
N ASP A 98 -7.91 13.94 -12.68
CA ASP A 98 -7.65 12.51 -12.72
C ASP A 98 -6.42 12.22 -11.85
N LEU A 99 -6.56 11.31 -10.89
CA LEU A 99 -5.44 10.84 -10.07
C LEU A 99 -5.05 9.44 -10.52
N THR A 100 -3.89 9.33 -11.16
CA THR A 100 -3.29 8.07 -11.58
C THR A 100 -2.30 7.59 -10.52
N LEU A 101 -2.46 6.34 -10.09
CA LEU A 101 -1.56 5.64 -9.19
C LEU A 101 -1.03 4.40 -9.92
N ARG A 102 0.29 4.19 -9.96
CA ARG A 102 0.88 2.91 -10.37
C ARG A 102 1.58 2.29 -9.17
N VAL A 103 1.23 1.06 -8.83
CA VAL A 103 1.74 0.35 -7.65
C VAL A 103 2.50 -0.89 -8.09
N THR A 104 3.73 -1.05 -7.60
CA THR A 104 4.55 -2.25 -7.85
C THR A 104 5.47 -2.53 -6.67
N PRO A 105 5.65 -3.79 -6.25
CA PRO A 105 6.65 -4.15 -5.24
C PRO A 105 8.06 -4.11 -5.84
N CYS A 106 9.06 -3.87 -5.01
CA CYS A 106 10.44 -4.19 -5.37
C CYS A 106 10.66 -5.70 -5.36
N GLU A 107 11.50 -6.20 -6.28
CA GLU A 107 11.79 -7.63 -6.37
C GLU A 107 12.68 -8.15 -5.24
N HIS A 108 13.67 -7.36 -4.82
CA HIS A 108 14.71 -7.77 -3.86
C HIS A 108 14.79 -6.91 -2.60
N ARG A 109 13.77 -6.08 -2.35
CA ARG A 109 13.72 -5.17 -1.21
C ARG A 109 12.30 -5.18 -0.64
N ASP A 110 12.18 -5.12 0.68
CA ASP A 110 10.89 -5.08 1.39
C ASP A 110 10.27 -3.67 1.26
N VAL A 111 9.94 -3.29 0.01
CA VAL A 111 9.48 -1.95 -0.39
C VAL A 111 8.34 -2.09 -1.39
N LEU A 112 7.28 -1.32 -1.17
CA LEU A 112 6.21 -1.08 -2.14
C LEU A 112 6.40 0.31 -2.77
N LEU A 113 6.46 0.38 -4.10
CA LEU A 113 6.58 1.63 -4.84
C LEU A 113 5.21 2.08 -5.35
N ILE A 114 4.94 3.38 -5.27
CA ILE A 114 3.72 4.01 -5.78
C ILE A 114 4.11 5.26 -6.59
N GLU A 115 3.93 5.23 -7.91
CA GLU A 115 4.03 6.42 -8.75
C GLU A 115 2.68 7.15 -8.78
N VAL A 116 2.72 8.45 -8.53
CA VAL A 116 1.56 9.33 -8.40
C VAL A 116 1.60 10.36 -9.53
N GLY A 117 0.51 10.47 -10.28
CA GLY A 117 0.30 11.50 -11.29
C GLY A 117 -1.06 12.17 -11.11
N LEU A 118 -1.08 13.49 -10.92
CA LEU A 118 -2.30 14.28 -10.83
C LEU A 118 -2.48 15.16 -12.08
N GLY A 119 -3.52 14.86 -12.86
CA GLY A 119 -4.02 15.65 -13.98
C GLY A 119 -5.09 16.67 -13.56
N GLY A 120 -5.58 17.49 -14.49
CA GLY A 120 -6.64 18.47 -14.23
C GLY A 120 -6.18 19.77 -13.56
N ASP A 121 -7.02 20.35 -12.70
CA ASP A 121 -6.86 21.70 -12.16
C ASP A 121 -5.52 21.92 -11.45
N SER A 122 -4.80 22.96 -11.87
CA SER A 122 -3.42 23.26 -11.46
C SER A 122 -3.26 23.62 -9.97
N ALA A 123 -4.33 24.09 -9.32
CA ALA A 123 -4.32 24.40 -7.88
C ALA A 123 -4.27 23.13 -7.02
N LEU A 124 -4.77 22.00 -7.53
CA LEU A 124 -4.88 20.77 -6.75
C LEU A 124 -3.53 20.12 -6.46
N ARG A 125 -3.40 19.55 -5.27
CA ARG A 125 -2.27 18.76 -4.79
C ARG A 125 -2.75 17.43 -4.20
N PRO A 126 -2.04 16.32 -4.50
CA PRO A 126 -2.29 15.05 -3.81
C PRO A 126 -1.61 15.05 -2.43
N HIS A 127 -2.22 14.34 -1.48
CA HIS A 127 -1.71 14.11 -0.14
C HIS A 127 -1.81 12.63 0.15
N ALA A 128 -0.71 11.99 0.56
CA ALA A 128 -0.70 10.58 0.95
C ALA A 128 -1.12 10.45 2.42
N LEU A 129 -2.14 9.63 2.69
CA LEU A 129 -2.65 9.31 4.02
C LEU A 129 -2.35 7.84 4.32
N LEU A 130 -1.48 7.59 5.30
CA LEU A 130 -1.00 6.27 5.70
C LEU A 130 -1.47 5.96 7.12
N ALA A 131 -2.13 4.81 7.30
CA ALA A 131 -2.55 4.28 8.59
C ALA A 131 -1.73 3.03 8.98
N PRO A 132 -0.66 3.18 9.81
CA PRO A 132 0.15 2.07 10.30
C PRO A 132 -0.66 1.15 11.22
N HIS A 133 -0.56 -0.15 10.97
CA HIS A 133 -1.11 -1.22 11.81
C HIS A 133 0.00 -2.24 12.10
N LEU A 134 1.13 -1.75 12.61
CA LEU A 134 2.36 -2.52 12.72
C LEU A 134 2.20 -3.67 13.71
N GLY A 135 2.72 -4.84 13.36
CA GLY A 135 2.55 -6.05 14.16
C GLY A 135 1.12 -6.60 14.18
N GLY A 136 0.30 -6.28 13.17
CA GLY A 136 -1.06 -6.80 13.05
C GLY A 136 -2.07 -6.10 13.97
N THR A 137 -1.79 -4.88 14.41
CA THR A 137 -2.73 -4.07 15.19
C THR A 137 -2.54 -2.58 14.92
N GLY A 138 -3.63 -1.82 14.90
CA GLY A 138 -3.62 -0.35 14.90
C GLY A 138 -3.40 0.25 16.29
N ALA A 139 -3.46 -0.54 17.38
CA ALA A 139 -3.17 -0.04 18.72
C ALA A 139 -1.66 0.16 18.92
N ASN A 140 -1.27 1.03 19.86
CA ASN A 140 0.11 1.18 20.34
C ASN A 140 1.20 1.50 19.29
N ASN A 141 0.81 1.92 18.08
CA ASN A 141 1.74 2.39 17.06
C ASN A 141 2.29 3.77 17.45
N ARG A 142 3.55 4.03 17.13
CA ARG A 142 4.18 5.35 17.23
C ARG A 142 4.49 5.85 15.83
N ALA A 143 4.05 7.05 15.50
CA ALA A 143 4.26 7.66 14.20
C ALA A 143 4.98 9.00 14.36
N ALA A 144 5.87 9.33 13.42
CA ALA A 144 6.55 10.60 13.42
C ALA A 144 6.92 11.08 12.02
N VAL A 145 6.99 12.40 11.90
CA VAL A 145 7.56 13.10 10.74
C VAL A 145 8.99 13.45 11.11
N VAL A 146 9.96 12.94 10.35
CA VAL A 146 11.38 13.12 10.67
C VAL A 146 12.20 13.60 9.49
N ARG A 147 13.38 14.14 9.79
CA ARG A 147 14.41 14.42 8.79
C ARG A 147 15.55 13.41 8.97
N HIS A 148 15.72 12.52 8.01
CA HIS A 148 16.75 11.48 8.01
C HIS A 148 17.66 11.65 6.79
N ARG A 149 18.98 11.78 7.00
CA ARG A 149 19.97 11.99 5.92
C ARG A 149 19.59 13.13 4.96
N GLY A 150 19.07 14.23 5.51
CA GLY A 150 18.67 15.41 4.74
C GLY A 150 17.32 15.30 4.01
N ARG A 151 16.60 14.19 4.15
CA ARG A 151 15.28 13.96 3.52
C ARG A 151 14.19 13.88 4.59
N LYS A 152 13.02 14.46 4.33
CA LYS A 152 11.83 14.26 5.15
C LYS A 152 11.29 12.83 4.93
N LEU A 153 10.85 12.17 5.99
CA LEU A 153 10.24 10.85 5.96
C LEU A 153 9.03 10.83 6.89
N LEU A 154 8.02 10.04 6.53
CA LEU A 154 6.92 9.68 7.42
C LEU A 154 7.19 8.24 7.87
N TRP A 155 7.45 8.03 9.15
CA TRP A 155 7.78 6.69 9.64
C TRP A 155 6.92 6.30 10.84
N ALA A 156 6.81 5.00 11.07
CA ALA A 156 6.11 4.46 12.22
C ALA A 156 6.80 3.19 12.74
N GLU A 157 6.62 2.92 14.03
CA GLU A 157 7.13 1.73 14.68
C GLU A 157 6.16 1.15 15.71
N GLN A 158 6.22 -0.17 15.80
CA GLN A 158 5.72 -0.96 16.92
C GLN A 158 6.62 -2.19 17.01
N GLY A 159 7.59 -2.14 17.94
CA GLY A 159 8.67 -3.12 18.00
C GLY A 159 8.16 -4.58 17.98
N PRO A 160 8.74 -5.46 17.15
CA PRO A 160 9.95 -5.28 16.33
C PRO A 160 9.70 -4.80 14.89
N TYR A 161 8.55 -4.21 14.58
CA TYR A 161 8.18 -3.81 13.22
C TYR A 161 8.24 -2.31 13.02
N ALA A 162 8.70 -1.88 11.85
CA ALA A 162 8.72 -0.48 11.46
C ALA A 162 8.49 -0.31 9.97
N LEU A 163 8.00 0.87 9.60
CA LEU A 163 7.86 1.33 8.22
C LEU A 163 8.43 2.73 8.06
N ALA A 164 8.81 3.07 6.82
CA ALA A 164 9.16 4.42 6.43
C ALA A 164 8.65 4.70 5.01
N LEU A 165 7.92 5.80 4.86
CA LEU A 165 7.42 6.31 3.60
C LEU A 165 8.29 7.50 3.15
N ALA A 166 9.04 7.28 2.08
CA ALA A 166 9.81 8.29 1.39
C ALA A 166 9.07 8.75 0.12
N ALA A 167 9.30 9.99 -0.31
CA ALA A 167 8.77 10.52 -1.56
C ALA A 167 9.88 11.24 -2.33
N VAL A 168 9.89 11.08 -3.66
CA VAL A 168 10.73 11.88 -4.55
C VAL A 168 9.98 12.47 -5.73
N ASP A 169 10.45 13.62 -6.21
CA ASP A 169 9.93 14.30 -7.40
C ASP A 169 10.52 13.67 -8.69
N PRO A 170 10.10 14.09 -9.89
CA PRO A 170 10.65 13.56 -11.15
C PRO A 170 12.16 13.77 -11.31
N ARG A 171 12.75 14.69 -10.52
CA ARG A 171 14.19 14.96 -10.49
C ARG A 171 14.89 14.22 -9.32
N ARG A 172 14.19 13.28 -8.66
CA ARG A 172 14.65 12.43 -7.54
C ARG A 172 15.06 13.19 -6.27
N ARG A 173 14.60 14.43 -6.10
CA ARG A 173 14.73 15.20 -4.84
C ARG A 173 13.60 14.84 -3.90
N ASP A 174 13.81 15.07 -2.60
CA ASP A 174 12.75 14.97 -1.58
C ASP A 174 11.49 15.72 -2.03
N ALA A 175 10.35 15.05 -2.03
CA ALA A 175 9.08 15.56 -2.53
C ALA A 175 8.07 15.95 -1.45
N TRP A 176 8.36 15.70 -0.17
CA TRP A 176 7.38 16.02 0.86
C TRP A 176 7.25 17.53 1.07
N GLY A 177 6.03 18.03 0.93
CA GLY A 177 5.61 19.36 1.39
C GLY A 177 5.36 19.36 2.90
N ARG A 178 4.27 19.97 3.33
CA ARG A 178 3.81 19.89 4.73
C ARG A 178 3.43 18.45 5.09
N ALA A 179 3.63 18.08 6.35
CA ALA A 179 3.33 16.73 6.83
C ALA A 179 3.02 16.71 8.32
N SER A 180 2.23 15.74 8.75
CA SER A 180 1.76 15.62 10.13
C SER A 180 1.60 14.15 10.54
N ALA A 181 1.85 13.86 11.82
CA ALA A 181 1.51 12.60 12.49
C ALA A 181 0.43 12.86 13.53
N GLY A 182 -0.71 12.16 13.46
CA GLY A 182 -1.87 12.42 14.31
C GLY A 182 -2.54 11.15 14.83
N PHE A 183 -3.46 11.31 15.80
CA PHE A 183 -4.31 10.24 16.31
C PHE A 183 -5.60 10.14 15.50
N VAL A 184 -5.93 8.93 15.06
CA VAL A 184 -7.10 8.66 14.23
C VAL A 184 -8.39 9.07 14.95
N GLY A 185 -9.22 9.86 14.26
CA GLY A 185 -10.49 10.40 14.74
C GLY A 185 -10.39 11.75 15.43
N GLU A 186 -9.20 12.28 15.72
CA GLU A 186 -9.05 13.57 16.40
C GLU A 186 -8.08 14.52 15.71
N SER A 187 -6.83 14.08 15.51
CA SER A 187 -5.74 14.92 14.99
C SER A 187 -5.08 14.37 13.73
N ASP A 188 -5.64 13.31 13.13
CA ASP A 188 -5.18 12.78 11.86
C ASP A 188 -5.48 13.72 10.68
N GLY A 189 -4.83 13.44 9.54
CA GLY A 189 -4.94 14.27 8.35
C GLY A 189 -6.36 14.37 7.77
N TRP A 190 -7.20 13.34 7.90
CA TRP A 190 -8.59 13.42 7.44
C TRP A 190 -9.38 14.43 8.28
N GLN A 191 -9.19 14.41 9.61
CA GLN A 191 -9.82 15.38 10.50
C GLN A 191 -9.35 16.81 10.23
N ASP A 192 -8.08 16.99 9.86
CA ASP A 192 -7.54 18.30 9.46
C ASP A 192 -8.30 18.85 8.24
N PHE A 193 -8.40 18.06 7.16
CA PHE A 193 -9.18 18.44 5.98
C PHE A 193 -10.65 18.66 6.30
N HIS A 194 -11.26 17.83 7.15
CA HIS A 194 -12.66 17.98 7.52
C HIS A 194 -12.94 19.27 8.29
N ARG A 195 -12.05 19.66 9.22
CA ARG A 195 -12.22 20.86 10.06
C ARG A 195 -11.76 22.14 9.39
N ASN A 196 -10.67 22.06 8.61
CA ASN A 196 -9.95 23.23 8.10
C ASN A 196 -9.97 23.36 6.57
N GLY A 197 -10.46 22.35 5.85
CA GLY A 197 -10.54 22.35 4.39
C GLY A 197 -9.18 22.24 3.67
N ALA A 198 -8.10 22.02 4.42
CA ALA A 198 -6.73 21.92 3.95
C ALA A 198 -5.86 21.18 4.99
N LEU A 199 -4.65 20.78 4.59
CA LEU A 199 -3.60 20.42 5.53
C LEU A 199 -3.13 21.69 6.25
N THR A 200 -3.40 21.81 7.55
CA THR A 200 -3.01 22.94 8.40
C THR A 200 -2.18 22.52 9.60
N TRP A 201 -2.25 21.26 10.01
CA TRP A 201 -1.47 20.71 11.11
C TRP A 201 -0.12 20.17 10.62
N GLU A 202 0.92 20.34 11.45
CA GLU A 202 2.27 19.83 11.22
C GLU A 202 2.83 19.23 12.52
N TYR A 203 2.09 18.28 13.11
CA TYR A 203 2.55 17.57 14.30
C TYR A 203 3.69 16.64 13.94
N GLU A 204 4.81 16.73 14.68
CA GLU A 204 6.00 15.91 14.42
C GLU A 204 5.85 14.48 14.93
N GLY A 205 4.94 14.21 15.87
CA GLY A 205 4.74 12.87 16.40
C GLY A 205 3.37 12.60 17.01
N ALA A 206 2.96 11.34 16.95
CA ALA A 206 1.78 10.78 17.61
C ALA A 206 2.09 9.37 18.13
N GLY A 207 1.40 8.96 19.19
CA GLY A 207 1.50 7.62 19.77
C GLY A 207 2.10 7.56 21.18
N PRO A 208 2.00 6.41 21.86
CA PRO A 208 1.46 5.15 21.35
C PRO A 208 -0.07 5.20 21.19
N GLY A 209 -0.61 4.66 20.10
CA GLY A 209 -2.04 4.61 19.85
C GLY A 209 -2.40 4.23 18.42
N ASN A 210 -3.65 4.44 18.04
CA ASN A 210 -4.11 4.41 16.66
C ASN A 210 -3.77 5.73 15.98
N VAL A 211 -2.76 5.69 15.12
CA VAL A 211 -2.12 6.86 14.53
C VAL A 211 -2.22 6.84 13.01
N ALA A 212 -2.10 8.01 12.40
CA ALA A 212 -2.01 8.16 10.96
C ALA A 212 -0.99 9.24 10.59
N LEU A 213 -0.38 9.06 9.42
CA LEU A 213 0.59 9.97 8.82
C LEU A 213 -0.04 10.60 7.57
N LEU A 214 0.11 11.91 7.42
CA LEU A 214 -0.31 12.64 6.22
C LEU A 214 0.86 13.45 5.68
N GLY A 215 1.04 13.46 4.36
CA GLY A 215 2.02 14.32 3.70
C GLY A 215 1.53 14.86 2.37
N GLU A 216 1.74 16.16 2.15
CA GLU A 216 1.50 16.85 0.88
C GLU A 216 2.56 16.46 -0.16
N LEU A 217 2.14 16.25 -1.41
CA LEU A 217 3.00 15.86 -2.52
C LEU A 217 2.88 16.84 -3.69
N PRO A 218 3.92 16.97 -4.53
CA PRO A 218 3.77 17.56 -5.85
C PRO A 218 2.84 16.69 -6.71
N ARG A 219 2.40 17.25 -7.85
CA ARG A 219 1.50 16.57 -8.79
C ARG A 219 2.09 15.33 -9.45
N GLN A 220 3.41 15.19 -9.42
CA GLN A 220 4.14 14.02 -9.90
C GLN A 220 5.15 13.62 -8.83
N ALA A 221 5.05 12.40 -8.33
CA ALA A 221 5.94 11.88 -7.31
C ALA A 221 6.06 10.36 -7.40
N VAL A 222 7.15 9.81 -6.88
CA VAL A 222 7.28 8.38 -6.58
C VAL A 222 7.47 8.21 -5.09
N LEU A 223 6.59 7.42 -4.49
CA LEU A 223 6.64 7.03 -3.09
C LEU A 223 7.30 5.65 -2.96
N ALA A 224 8.03 5.45 -1.86
CA ALA A 224 8.52 4.15 -1.45
C ALA A 224 8.14 3.89 0.00
N LEU A 225 7.28 2.90 0.21
CA LEU A 225 6.91 2.39 1.53
C LEU A 225 7.82 1.20 1.86
N GLY A 226 8.89 1.46 2.62
CA GLY A 226 9.81 0.44 3.09
C GLY A 226 9.40 -0.13 4.44
N PHE A 227 9.74 -1.39 4.68
CA PHE A 227 9.51 -2.09 5.94
C PHE A 227 10.82 -2.63 6.51
N GLY A 228 10.93 -2.72 7.84
CA GLY A 228 12.16 -3.14 8.50
C GLY A 228 11.95 -3.48 9.96
N SER A 229 13.03 -3.90 10.63
CA SER A 229 13.05 -4.12 12.08
C SER A 229 13.26 -2.84 12.89
N SER A 230 13.56 -1.73 12.22
CA SER A 230 13.63 -0.38 12.78
C SER A 230 13.26 0.65 11.71
N PRO A 231 12.85 1.87 12.11
CA PRO A 231 12.54 2.93 11.17
C PRO A 231 13.73 3.29 10.23
N GLU A 232 14.96 3.20 10.70
CA GLU A 232 16.17 3.46 9.90
C GLU A 232 16.42 2.36 8.85
N ALA A 233 16.17 1.10 9.20
CA ALA A 233 16.26 -0.02 8.26
C ALA A 233 15.22 0.13 7.15
N ALA A 234 13.97 0.42 7.53
CA ALA A 234 12.88 0.70 6.60
C ALA A 234 13.20 1.92 5.70
N ALA A 235 13.71 3.00 6.28
CA ALA A 235 14.12 4.21 5.55
C ALA A 235 15.25 3.93 4.56
N THR A 236 16.25 3.13 4.95
CA THR A 236 17.35 2.75 4.07
C THR A 236 16.86 1.99 2.85
N LEU A 237 15.95 1.03 3.04
CA LEU A 237 15.36 0.26 1.94
C LEU A 237 14.52 1.16 1.02
N ALA A 238 13.65 2.01 1.59
CA ALA A 238 12.82 2.95 0.83
C ALA A 238 13.66 3.91 -0.01
N LEU A 239 14.66 4.56 0.59
CA LEU A 239 15.54 5.50 -0.10
C LEU A 239 16.40 4.83 -1.18
N THR A 240 16.85 3.59 -0.94
CA THR A 240 17.60 2.81 -1.94
C THR A 240 16.70 2.47 -3.14
N ALA A 241 15.45 2.10 -2.90
CA ALA A 241 14.50 1.82 -3.98
C ALA A 241 14.25 3.06 -4.86
N LEU A 242 14.18 4.26 -4.26
CA LEU A 242 13.99 5.53 -4.98
C LEU A 242 15.24 6.04 -5.73
N SER A 243 16.38 5.33 -5.64
CA SER A 243 17.57 5.67 -6.45
C SER A 243 17.44 5.24 -7.92
N GLU A 244 16.61 4.22 -8.17
CA GLU A 244 16.28 3.70 -9.50
C GLU A 244 14.95 4.32 -9.99
N PRO A 245 14.76 4.52 -11.31
CA PRO A 245 13.46 4.93 -11.85
C PRO A 245 12.35 3.92 -11.54
N PHE A 246 11.12 4.40 -11.28
CA PHE A 246 9.94 3.56 -11.03
C PHE A 246 9.74 2.52 -12.13
N GLU A 247 9.88 2.93 -13.39
CA GLU A 247 9.68 2.09 -14.57
C GLU A 247 10.57 0.84 -14.57
N THR A 248 11.77 0.92 -13.98
CA THR A 248 12.66 -0.25 -13.83
C THR A 248 12.02 -1.33 -12.98
N SER A 249 11.38 -0.97 -11.87
CA SER A 249 10.70 -1.93 -10.99
C SER A 249 9.41 -2.45 -11.62
N TRP A 250 8.65 -1.57 -12.30
CA TRP A 250 7.44 -1.94 -13.02
C TRP A 250 7.72 -2.98 -14.11
N GLU A 251 8.68 -2.70 -14.97
CA GLU A 251 9.01 -3.58 -16.09
C GLU A 251 9.64 -4.89 -15.61
N ARG A 252 10.39 -4.87 -14.51
CA ARG A 252 10.92 -6.08 -13.87
C ARG A 252 9.80 -6.95 -13.32
N GLN A 253 8.84 -6.36 -12.59
CA GLN A 253 7.67 -7.06 -12.10
C GLN A 253 6.88 -7.68 -13.24
N ARG A 254 6.59 -6.91 -14.30
CA ARG A 254 5.89 -7.40 -15.49
C ARG A 254 6.62 -8.58 -16.13
N LYS A 255 7.92 -8.43 -16.41
CA LYS A 255 8.75 -9.48 -17.03
C LYS A 255 8.86 -10.73 -16.18
N SER A 256 9.16 -10.61 -14.88
CA SER A 256 9.34 -11.78 -13.99
C SER A 256 8.07 -12.63 -13.95
N TRP A 257 6.90 -12.00 -13.85
CA TRP A 257 5.62 -12.72 -13.85
C TRP A 257 5.24 -13.27 -15.22
N THR A 258 5.42 -12.51 -16.31
CA THR A 258 5.19 -13.04 -17.67
C THR A 258 6.07 -14.25 -17.95
N LEU A 259 7.36 -14.20 -17.58
CA LEU A 259 8.28 -15.33 -17.74
C LEU A 259 7.85 -16.53 -16.90
N TRP A 260 7.45 -16.30 -15.65
CA TRP A 260 6.96 -17.36 -14.77
C TRP A 260 5.74 -18.07 -15.37
N HIS A 261 4.73 -17.32 -15.83
CA HIS A 261 3.57 -17.87 -16.54
C HIS A 261 3.99 -18.72 -17.75
N THR A 262 4.88 -18.20 -18.61
CA THR A 262 5.34 -18.97 -19.79
C THR A 262 6.14 -20.24 -19.43
N SER A 263 6.75 -20.28 -18.24
CA SER A 263 7.47 -21.46 -17.75
C SER A 263 6.57 -22.50 -17.08
N CYS A 264 5.32 -22.13 -16.75
CA CYS A 264 4.32 -23.03 -16.19
C CYS A 264 3.66 -23.84 -17.32
N THR A 265 4.21 -25.02 -17.60
CA THR A 265 3.74 -25.98 -18.62
C THR A 265 2.21 -26.26 -18.62
N PRO A 266 1.50 -26.29 -17.47
CA PRO A 266 0.05 -26.55 -17.44
C PRO A 266 -0.82 -25.44 -18.06
N GLU A 267 -0.37 -24.19 -18.13
CA GLU A 267 -1.23 -23.06 -18.56
C GLU A 267 -1.60 -23.12 -20.03
N ALA A 268 -0.70 -23.59 -20.91
CA ALA A 268 -0.95 -23.67 -22.34
C ALA A 268 -2.04 -24.69 -22.69
N SER A 269 -2.11 -25.82 -21.97
CA SER A 269 -3.16 -26.82 -22.14
C SER A 269 -4.50 -26.40 -21.51
N LEU A 270 -4.47 -25.74 -20.35
CA LEU A 270 -5.67 -25.31 -19.64
C LEU A 270 -6.40 -24.18 -20.37
N THR A 271 -5.67 -23.32 -21.07
CA THR A 271 -6.23 -22.17 -21.79
C THR A 271 -6.61 -22.48 -23.24
N ALA A 272 -6.23 -23.66 -23.76
CA ALA A 272 -6.50 -24.05 -25.14
C ALA A 272 -8.01 -24.12 -25.43
N GLY A 273 -8.47 -23.33 -26.41
CA GLY A 273 -9.88 -23.28 -26.81
C GLY A 273 -10.79 -22.49 -25.89
N LEU A 274 -10.27 -21.86 -24.82
CA LEU A 274 -11.05 -20.96 -23.98
C LEU A 274 -11.23 -19.58 -24.65
N PRO A 275 -12.34 -18.87 -24.39
CA PRO A 275 -12.46 -17.45 -24.69
C PRO A 275 -11.34 -16.64 -24.02
N GLU A 276 -10.90 -15.54 -24.65
CA GLU A 276 -9.81 -14.68 -24.14
C GLU A 276 -10.03 -14.20 -22.70
N ALA A 277 -11.27 -13.83 -22.36
CA ALA A 277 -11.64 -13.43 -21.01
C ALA A 277 -11.42 -14.57 -19.99
N CYS A 278 -11.74 -15.81 -20.36
CA CYS A 278 -11.53 -16.98 -19.50
C CYS A 278 -10.03 -17.31 -19.37
N ALA A 279 -9.26 -17.23 -20.45
CA ALA A 279 -7.81 -17.42 -20.39
C ALA A 279 -7.14 -16.37 -19.47
N THR A 280 -7.60 -15.12 -19.54
CA THR A 280 -7.16 -14.05 -18.64
C THR A 280 -7.48 -14.37 -17.17
N GLN A 281 -8.68 -14.90 -16.89
CA GLN A 281 -9.05 -15.31 -15.53
C GLN A 281 -8.21 -16.49 -15.01
N VAL A 282 -7.78 -17.41 -15.87
CA VAL A 282 -6.84 -18.47 -15.48
C VAL A 282 -5.52 -17.84 -15.03
N SER A 283 -4.91 -16.95 -15.83
CA SER A 283 -3.67 -16.28 -15.44
C SER A 283 -3.80 -15.48 -14.15
N ILE A 284 -4.92 -14.76 -13.96
CA ILE A 284 -5.19 -14.04 -12.71
C ILE A 284 -5.32 -15.00 -11.53
N SER A 285 -6.05 -16.10 -11.67
CA SER A 285 -6.24 -17.09 -10.61
C SER A 285 -4.93 -17.77 -10.22
N THR A 286 -4.11 -18.14 -11.21
CA THR A 286 -2.77 -18.70 -10.99
C THR A 286 -1.87 -17.71 -10.23
N MET A 287 -1.90 -16.43 -10.61
CA MET A 287 -1.19 -15.35 -9.89
C MET A 287 -1.67 -15.19 -8.45
N VAL A 288 -2.99 -15.26 -8.22
CA VAL A 288 -3.58 -15.20 -6.88
C VAL A 288 -3.05 -16.36 -6.03
N LEU A 289 -3.15 -17.60 -6.50
CA LEU A 289 -2.65 -18.78 -5.77
C LEU A 289 -1.16 -18.66 -5.45
N ARG A 290 -0.34 -18.27 -6.42
CA ARG A 290 1.10 -18.05 -6.20
C ARG A 290 1.38 -16.94 -5.20
N THR A 291 0.59 -15.87 -5.22
CA THR A 291 0.72 -14.75 -4.27
C THR A 291 0.46 -15.17 -2.83
N HIS A 292 -0.42 -16.15 -2.59
CA HIS A 292 -0.79 -16.59 -1.22
C HIS A 292 0.27 -17.46 -0.53
N GLN A 293 1.38 -17.76 -1.20
CA GLN A 293 2.49 -18.52 -0.61
C GLN A 293 3.37 -17.63 0.26
N ASP A 294 3.73 -18.13 1.44
CA ASP A 294 4.70 -17.46 2.31
C ASP A 294 6.12 -17.55 1.75
N LYS A 295 6.89 -16.49 1.94
CA LYS A 295 8.28 -16.37 1.46
C LYS A 295 9.32 -16.65 2.54
N THR A 296 8.90 -16.72 3.80
CA THR A 296 9.76 -17.06 4.95
C THR A 296 9.70 -18.55 5.27
N PHE A 297 8.52 -19.18 5.10
CA PHE A 297 8.22 -20.58 5.34
C PHE A 297 7.68 -21.22 4.06
N PRO A 298 8.58 -21.69 3.16
CA PRO A 298 8.16 -22.34 1.92
C PRO A 298 7.18 -23.49 2.16
N GLY A 299 6.09 -23.52 1.39
CA GLY A 299 5.01 -24.50 1.53
C GLY A 299 3.83 -24.04 2.38
N ALA A 300 3.98 -22.99 3.19
CA ALA A 300 2.84 -22.34 3.83
C ALA A 300 2.06 -21.52 2.79
N MET A 301 0.74 -21.73 2.72
CA MET A 301 -0.17 -20.92 1.90
C MET A 301 -1.34 -20.49 2.76
N VAL A 302 -1.67 -19.20 2.71
CA VAL A 302 -2.82 -18.68 3.46
C VAL A 302 -4.10 -18.75 2.65
N ALA A 303 -5.24 -18.90 3.32
CA ALA A 303 -6.54 -19.03 2.66
C ALA A 303 -6.95 -17.76 1.91
N SER A 304 -6.68 -16.57 2.48
CA SER A 304 -6.91 -15.29 1.80
C SER A 304 -6.10 -14.16 2.42
N LEU A 305 -5.54 -13.28 1.59
CA LEU A 305 -5.00 -11.99 2.01
C LEU A 305 -6.12 -10.97 2.28
N SER A 306 -6.99 -11.28 3.23
CA SER A 306 -8.09 -10.41 3.65
C SER A 306 -8.51 -10.65 5.10
N VAL A 307 -9.19 -9.66 5.68
CA VAL A 307 -9.86 -9.76 6.99
C VAL A 307 -11.37 -9.62 6.77
N PRO A 308 -12.15 -10.72 6.81
CA PRO A 308 -13.59 -10.69 6.58
C PRO A 308 -14.31 -9.68 7.48
N TRP A 309 -15.09 -8.78 6.87
CA TRP A 309 -15.76 -7.65 7.56
C TRP A 309 -14.82 -6.80 8.42
N GLY A 310 -13.55 -6.68 8.00
CA GLY A 310 -12.51 -5.95 8.70
C GLY A 310 -12.84 -4.48 8.96
N ASN A 311 -13.66 -3.88 8.10
CA ASN A 311 -14.18 -2.53 8.27
C ASN A 311 -15.09 -2.32 9.50
N THR A 312 -15.47 -3.40 10.20
CA THR A 312 -16.31 -3.32 11.40
C THR A 312 -15.54 -3.54 12.70
N ARG A 313 -14.43 -4.28 12.67
CA ARG A 313 -13.67 -4.70 13.87
C ARG A 313 -12.22 -5.03 13.52
N GLU A 314 -11.32 -4.83 14.47
CA GLU A 314 -9.94 -5.33 14.41
C GLU A 314 -9.81 -6.80 14.86
N GLU A 315 -10.69 -7.25 15.76
CA GLU A 315 -10.62 -8.57 16.41
C GLU A 315 -10.98 -9.73 15.46
N ARG A 316 -9.95 -10.45 14.99
CA ARG A 316 -9.88 -11.89 14.63
C ARG A 316 -8.59 -12.12 13.84
N PRO A 317 -7.97 -13.32 13.90
CA PRO A 317 -7.12 -13.70 12.78
C PRO A 317 -8.02 -13.67 11.53
N GLY A 318 -7.64 -12.87 10.54
CA GLY A 318 -8.32 -12.87 9.24
C GLY A 318 -8.17 -14.20 8.54
N TYR A 319 -8.35 -14.23 7.22
CA TYR A 319 -8.14 -15.46 6.45
C TYR A 319 -6.68 -15.66 6.03
N HIS A 320 -5.79 -14.79 6.52
CA HIS A 320 -4.35 -14.88 6.33
C HIS A 320 -3.71 -15.93 7.26
N LEU A 321 -4.36 -17.09 7.40
CA LEU A 321 -3.91 -18.26 8.15
C LEU A 321 -3.78 -19.46 7.21
N VAL A 322 -2.94 -20.43 7.58
CA VAL A 322 -2.79 -21.69 6.87
C VAL A 322 -3.85 -22.69 7.34
N TRP A 323 -4.75 -23.07 6.44
CA TRP A 323 -5.74 -24.11 6.68
C TRP A 323 -5.38 -25.34 5.86
N PRO A 324 -5.24 -26.55 6.46
CA PRO A 324 -4.86 -27.75 5.71
C PRO A 324 -5.79 -28.06 4.52
N ARG A 325 -7.10 -27.82 4.67
CA ARG A 325 -8.09 -27.99 3.61
C ARG A 325 -7.79 -27.06 2.43
N ASP A 326 -7.70 -25.76 2.70
CA ASP A 326 -7.47 -24.72 1.70
C ASP A 326 -6.09 -24.89 1.02
N LEU A 327 -5.10 -25.40 1.75
CA LEU A 327 -3.78 -25.76 1.22
C LEU A 327 -3.85 -26.94 0.24
N VAL A 328 -4.64 -27.98 0.52
CA VAL A 328 -4.83 -29.12 -0.40
C VAL A 328 -5.47 -28.65 -1.71
N GLU A 329 -6.51 -27.82 -1.64
CA GLU A 329 -7.14 -27.25 -2.84
C GLU A 329 -6.14 -26.39 -3.64
N SER A 330 -5.38 -25.53 -2.95
CA SER A 330 -4.42 -24.64 -3.60
C SER A 330 -3.23 -25.37 -4.23
N ALA A 331 -2.80 -26.49 -3.62
CA ALA A 331 -1.71 -27.31 -4.14
C ALA A 331 -2.14 -28.27 -5.25
N GLY A 332 -3.43 -28.60 -5.33
CA GLY A 332 -4.02 -29.45 -6.37
C GLY A 332 -4.41 -28.70 -7.65
N ALA A 333 -4.51 -27.36 -7.58
CA ALA A 333 -4.80 -26.47 -8.72
C ALA A 333 -3.58 -26.30 -9.63
#